data_AF-A0A1V4JCK4-F1
#
_entry.id   AF-A0A1V4JCK4-F1
#
_cell.length_a   1.000
_cell.length_b   1.000
_cell.length_c   1.000
_cell.angle_alpha   90.00
_cell.angle_beta   90.00
_cell.angle_gamma   90.00
#
_symmetry.space_group_name_H-M   'P 1'
#
loop_
_entity.id
_entity.type
_entity.pdbx_description
1 polymer ?
#
loop_
_entity_poly.entity_id
_entity_poly.type
_entity_poly.pdbx_seq_one_letter_code
_entity_poly.pdbx_strand_id
1 'polypeptide(L)'
;MECKAVKSTHNINNTFDPGTANKCTVQWWFKKFHKGDESLEDKEHSGQPLEADNDQLRANIEADSLATTGEVAEELRLDHSMVIWHLKQTGKVKKFDK
;
A
#
# COMPACT_ATOMS: atom_id res chain seq x y z
N MET A 1 -26.63 -8.43 17.26
CA MET A 1 -25.58 -7.39 17.26
C MET A 1 -25.92 -6.18 16.38
N GLU A 2 -26.68 -6.33 15.30
CA GLU A 2 -26.98 -5.23 14.36
C GLU A 2 -27.68 -4.01 15.00
N CYS A 3 -28.62 -4.21 15.93
CA CYS A 3 -29.34 -3.10 16.58
C CYS A 3 -28.42 -2.16 17.38
N LYS A 4 -27.34 -2.68 17.98
CA LYS A 4 -26.39 -1.87 18.75
C LYS A 4 -25.58 -0.95 17.81
N ALA A 5 -25.11 -1.48 16.69
CA ALA A 5 -24.39 -0.69 15.69
C ALA A 5 -25.28 0.41 15.08
N VAL A 6 -26.54 0.11 14.76
CA VAL A 6 -27.48 1.11 14.23
C VAL A 6 -27.70 2.25 15.23
N LYS A 7 -27.91 1.92 16.51
CA LYS A 7 -28.09 2.92 17.58
C LYS A 7 -26.84 3.78 17.75
N SER A 8 -25.65 3.17 17.76
CA SER A 8 -24.38 3.90 17.86
C SER A 8 -24.15 4.82 16.65
N THR A 9 -24.43 4.36 15.43
CA THR A 9 -24.35 5.20 14.23
C THR A 9 -25.29 6.40 14.31
N HIS A 10 -26.54 6.21 14.75
CA HIS A 10 -27.49 7.30 14.92
C HIS A 10 -27.02 8.31 15.98
N ASN A 11 -26.53 7.83 17.13
CA ASN A 11 -26.01 8.70 18.19
C ASN A 11 -24.82 9.54 17.71
N ILE A 12 -23.86 8.94 17.00
CA ILE A 12 -22.68 9.65 16.47
C ILE A 12 -23.11 10.72 15.46
N ASN A 13 -23.97 10.36 14.51
CA ASN A 13 -24.45 11.29 13.49
C ASN A 13 -25.31 12.42 14.06
N ASN A 14 -25.96 12.21 15.21
CA ASN A 14 -26.72 13.26 15.89
C ASN A 14 -25.82 14.24 16.65
N THR A 15 -24.63 13.81 17.09
CA THR A 15 -23.69 14.66 17.85
C THR A 15 -22.71 15.40 16.95
N PHE A 16 -22.30 14.80 15.82
CA PHE A 16 -21.18 15.28 14.99
C PHE A 16 -21.58 15.55 13.53
N ASP A 17 -22.86 15.72 13.25
CA ASP A 17 -23.45 15.89 11.91
C ASP A 17 -23.80 14.59 11.14
N PRO A 18 -24.85 14.66 10.29
CA PRO A 18 -25.23 13.54 9.44
C PRO A 18 -24.10 13.10 8.50
N GLY A 19 -23.79 11.81 8.49
CA GLY A 19 -22.79 11.23 7.59
C GLY A 19 -21.43 10.95 8.23
N THR A 20 -21.20 11.42 9.45
CA THR A 20 -19.95 11.23 10.20
C THR A 20 -19.61 9.75 10.45
N ALA A 21 -20.62 8.93 10.71
CA ALA A 21 -20.49 7.50 10.88
C ALA A 21 -21.37 6.73 9.89
N ASN A 22 -20.76 5.71 9.27
CA ASN A 22 -21.45 4.71 8.47
C ASN A 22 -21.76 3.47 9.33
N LYS A 23 -22.96 2.90 9.18
CA LYS A 23 -23.39 1.65 9.84
C LYS A 23 -22.39 0.52 9.60
N CYS A 24 -21.87 0.37 8.38
CA CYS A 24 -20.91 -0.68 8.04
C CYS A 24 -19.60 -0.52 8.81
N THR A 25 -19.09 0.70 8.91
CA THR A 25 -17.86 1.03 9.65
C THR A 25 -18.04 0.76 11.15
N VAL A 26 -19.16 1.20 11.73
CA VAL A 26 -19.47 0.95 13.14
C VAL A 26 -19.58 -0.56 13.41
N GLN A 27 -20.26 -1.32 12.55
CA GLN A 27 -20.31 -2.78 12.68
C GLN A 27 -18.94 -3.44 12.60
N TRP A 28 -18.05 -2.98 11.73
CA TRP A 28 -16.69 -3.49 11.62
C TRP A 28 -15.90 -3.24 12.91
N TRP A 29 -15.98 -2.03 13.48
CA TRP A 29 -15.39 -1.71 14.78
C TRP A 29 -15.92 -2.59 15.91
N PHE A 30 -17.24 -2.79 16.00
CA PHE A 30 -17.81 -3.73 16.97
C PHE A 30 -17.23 -5.15 16.84
N LYS A 31 -16.99 -5.64 15.62
CA LYS A 31 -16.37 -6.95 15.39
C LYS A 31 -14.89 -6.96 15.79
N LYS A 32 -14.16 -5.88 15.52
CA LYS A 32 -12.74 -5.71 15.90
C LYS A 32 -12.60 -5.73 17.42
N PHE A 33 -13.37 -4.91 18.11
CA PHE A 33 -13.41 -4.84 19.58
C PHE A 33 -13.88 -6.15 20.23
N HIS A 34 -14.86 -6.84 19.64
CA HIS A 34 -15.29 -8.12 20.17
C HIS A 34 -14.21 -9.22 20.10
N LYS A 35 -13.23 -9.07 19.19
CA LYS A 35 -12.06 -9.96 19.10
C LYS A 35 -10.92 -9.57 20.06
N GLY A 36 -11.10 -8.52 20.86
CA GLY A 36 -10.07 -7.99 21.78
C GLY A 36 -9.02 -7.12 21.09
N ASP A 37 -9.21 -6.77 19.81
CA ASP A 37 -8.35 -5.82 19.09
C ASP A 37 -8.92 -4.41 19.28
N GLU A 38 -8.38 -3.69 20.26
CA GLU A 38 -8.76 -2.31 20.61
C GLU A 38 -7.91 -1.24 19.91
N SER A 39 -7.03 -1.65 18.98
CA SER A 39 -6.21 -0.69 18.23
C SER A 39 -7.10 0.25 17.41
N LEU A 40 -6.91 1.56 17.58
CA LEU A 40 -7.61 2.57 16.78
C LEU A 40 -6.83 2.96 15.52
N GLU A 41 -5.55 2.62 15.47
CA GLU A 41 -4.69 2.88 14.32
C GLU A 41 -5.06 1.99 13.14
N ASP A 42 -4.92 2.55 11.94
CA ASP A 42 -5.00 1.78 10.72
C ASP A 42 -3.83 0.79 10.68
N LYS A 43 -4.14 -0.45 10.30
CA LYS A 43 -3.08 -1.41 10.03
C LYS A 43 -2.29 -0.92 8.85
N GLU A 44 -0.98 -1.15 8.89
CA GLU A 44 -0.09 -0.89 7.77
C GLU A 44 -0.76 -1.45 6.51
N HIS A 45 -1.11 -0.55 5.60
CA HIS A 45 -1.73 -0.95 4.35
C HIS A 45 -0.69 -1.80 3.64
N SER A 46 -1.02 -3.07 3.38
CA SER A 46 -0.25 -3.88 2.47
C SER A 46 -0.34 -3.21 1.11
N GLY A 47 0.61 -2.33 0.83
CA GLY A 47 0.81 -1.79 -0.51
C GLY A 47 1.10 -2.93 -1.48
N GLN A 48 1.18 -2.59 -2.77
CA GLN A 48 1.55 -3.57 -3.78
C GLN A 48 2.89 -4.24 -3.38
N PRO A 49 2.98 -5.58 -3.38
CA PRO A 49 4.19 -6.28 -2.94
C PRO A 49 5.32 -6.03 -3.94
N LEU A 50 6.13 -5.01 -3.64
CA LEU A 50 7.29 -4.59 -4.43
C LEU A 50 8.50 -5.51 -4.22
N GLU A 51 8.50 -6.35 -3.17
CA GLU A 51 9.65 -7.17 -2.80
C GLU A 51 9.96 -8.28 -3.84
N ALA A 52 8.94 -8.93 -4.39
CA ALA A 52 9.12 -9.94 -5.44
C ALA A 52 9.60 -9.33 -6.77
N ASP A 53 9.14 -8.11 -7.07
CA ASP A 53 9.52 -7.36 -8.28
C ASP A 53 10.96 -6.82 -8.17
N ASN A 54 11.37 -6.44 -6.95
CA ASN A 54 12.72 -5.97 -6.63
C ASN A 54 13.80 -7.02 -6.89
N ASP A 55 13.56 -8.29 -6.52
CA ASP A 55 14.55 -9.34 -6.69
C ASP A 55 14.79 -9.68 -8.16
N GLN A 56 13.72 -9.72 -8.97
CA GLN A 56 13.80 -9.92 -10.42
C GLN A 56 14.51 -8.75 -11.10
N LEU A 57 14.14 -7.51 -10.75
CA LEU A 57 14.79 -6.31 -11.26
C LEU A 57 16.28 -6.26 -10.87
N ARG A 58 16.63 -6.67 -9.64
CA ARG A 58 18.03 -6.73 -9.19
C ARG A 58 18.82 -7.76 -9.99
N ALA A 59 18.27 -8.94 -10.21
CA ALA A 59 18.91 -10.00 -11.00
C ALA A 59 19.17 -9.56 -12.44
N ASN A 60 18.22 -8.86 -13.07
CA ASN A 60 18.39 -8.37 -14.44
C ASN A 60 19.46 -7.28 -14.55
N ILE A 61 19.52 -6.33 -13.59
CA ILE A 61 20.57 -5.29 -13.58
C ILE A 61 21.96 -5.88 -13.25
N GLU A 62 22.02 -6.97 -12.49
CA GLU A 62 23.28 -7.66 -12.19
C GLU A 62 23.77 -8.51 -13.37
N ALA A 63 22.84 -9.12 -14.13
CA ALA A 63 23.14 -9.84 -15.36
C ALA A 63 23.62 -8.91 -16.49
N ASP A 64 23.00 -7.73 -16.64
CA ASP A 64 23.40 -6.72 -17.61
C ASP A 64 23.58 -5.34 -16.96
N SER A 65 24.80 -5.06 -16.52
CA SER A 65 25.15 -3.78 -15.86
C SER A 65 25.08 -2.55 -16.79
N LEU A 66 24.96 -2.78 -18.12
CA LEU A 66 24.88 -1.75 -19.16
C LEU A 66 23.47 -1.56 -19.74
N ALA A 67 22.48 -2.38 -19.37
CA ALA A 67 21.13 -2.27 -19.90
C ALA A 67 20.51 -0.91 -19.54
N THR A 68 19.92 -0.24 -20.53
CA THR A 68 19.29 1.05 -20.31
C THR A 68 17.94 0.85 -19.61
N THR A 69 17.55 1.78 -18.74
CA THR A 69 16.29 1.78 -17.97
C THR A 69 15.04 1.55 -18.83
N GLY A 70 15.09 1.80 -20.14
CA GLY A 70 14.01 1.48 -21.09
C GLY A 70 13.94 -0.01 -21.45
N GLU A 71 15.08 -0.68 -21.67
CA GLU A 71 15.14 -2.10 -22.05
C GLU A 71 14.69 -2.99 -20.88
N VAL A 72 15.12 -2.65 -19.66
CA VAL A 72 14.71 -3.36 -18.44
C VAL A 72 13.20 -3.22 -18.19
N ALA A 73 12.60 -2.06 -18.52
CA ALA A 73 11.17 -1.84 -18.40
C ALA A 73 10.35 -2.66 -19.41
N GLU A 74 10.83 -2.77 -20.65
CA GLU A 74 10.20 -3.60 -21.68
C GLU A 74 10.28 -5.10 -21.35
N GLU A 75 11.44 -5.55 -20.84
CA GLU A 75 11.65 -6.95 -20.47
C GLU A 75 10.79 -7.38 -19.27
N LEU A 76 10.69 -6.53 -18.25
CA LEU A 76 9.91 -6.82 -17.04
C LEU A 76 8.43 -6.43 -17.17
N ARG A 77 8.03 -5.78 -18.28
CA ARG A 77 6.69 -5.20 -18.50
C ARG A 77 6.26 -4.27 -17.36
N LEU A 78 7.23 -3.63 -16.72
CA LEU A 78 7.02 -2.70 -15.62
C LEU A 78 6.97 -1.28 -16.16
N ASP A 79 6.21 -0.41 -15.47
CA ASP A 79 6.21 1.00 -15.82
C ASP A 79 7.61 1.60 -15.62
N HIS A 80 8.03 2.46 -16.55
CA HIS A 80 9.34 3.09 -16.52
C HIS A 80 9.57 3.89 -15.23
N SER A 81 8.51 4.47 -14.65
CA SER A 81 8.56 5.20 -13.39
C SER A 81 8.89 4.27 -12.21
N MET A 82 8.41 3.02 -12.26
CA MET A 82 8.70 2.00 -11.24
C MET A 82 10.20 1.68 -11.24
N VAL A 83 10.78 1.42 -12.42
CA VAL A 83 12.21 1.11 -12.57
C VAL A 83 13.09 2.27 -12.08
N ILE A 84 12.75 3.53 -12.40
CA ILE A 84 13.49 4.71 -11.92
C ILE A 84 13.42 4.84 -10.40
N TRP A 85 12.24 4.67 -9.82
CA TRP A 85 12.04 4.73 -8.37
C TRP A 85 12.88 3.66 -7.66
N HIS A 86 12.93 2.44 -8.20
CA HIS A 86 13.74 1.34 -7.67
C HIS A 86 15.25 1.57 -7.78
N LEU A 87 15.74 2.12 -8.88
CA LEU A 87 17.16 2.45 -9.02
C LEU A 87 17.61 3.46 -7.95
N LYS A 88 16.74 4.40 -7.56
CA LYS A 88 16.99 5.32 -6.45
C LYS A 88 17.04 4.61 -5.10
N GLN A 89 16.14 3.65 -4.84
CA GLN A 89 16.12 2.88 -3.59
C GLN A 89 17.36 1.99 -3.42
N THR A 90 17.85 1.41 -4.53
CA THR A 90 19.02 0.53 -4.54
C THR A 90 20.35 1.29 -4.59
N GLY A 91 20.34 2.63 -4.66
CA GLY A 91 21.53 3.46 -4.70
C GLY A 91 22.35 3.32 -5.99
N LYS A 92 21.81 2.69 -7.03
CA LYS A 92 22.49 2.54 -8.33
C LYS A 92 22.36 3.85 -9.11
N VAL A 93 23.48 4.54 -9.28
CA VAL A 93 23.57 5.79 -10.06
C VAL A 93 24.26 5.48 -11.39
N LYS A 94 23.72 6.00 -12.50
CA LYS A 94 24.38 5.91 -13.81
C LYS A 94 25.70 6.66 -13.73
N LYS A 95 26.83 5.95 -13.77
CA LYS A 95 28.15 6.55 -13.98
C LYS A 95 28.29 6.84 -15.47
N PHE A 96 28.39 8.12 -15.82
CA PHE A 96 28.86 8.50 -17.14
C PHE A 96 30.39 8.48 -17.08
N ASP A 97 30.99 7.43 -17.63
CA ASP A 97 32.43 7.43 -17.92
C ASP A 97 32.69 8.46 -19.04
N LYS A 98 33.69 9.32 -18.84
CA LYS A 98 34.13 10.34 -19.79
C LYS A 98 35.45 9.94 -20.41
#